data_AF-A0A9W6LU49-F1
#
_entry.id   AF-A0A9W6LU49-F1
#
_cell.length_a   1.000
_cell.length_b   1.000
_cell.length_c   1.000
_cell.angle_alpha   90.00
_cell.angle_beta   90.00
_cell.angle_gamma   90.00
#
_symmetry.space_group_name_H-M   'P 1'
#
loop_
_entity.id
_entity.type
_entity.pdbx_description
1 polymer ?
#
loop_
_entity_poly.entity_id
_entity_poly.type
_entity_poly.pdbx_seq_one_letter_code
_entity_poly.pdbx_strand_id
1 'polypeptide(L)'
;MESLGPLLSQNQALIAEINMEPVSYRASAAYYPHGDRLLVFDQDMYVSLLGATQINQLESFIATNYGYPPTHLTDAEKAALLRAAGRGADWDNYVHMRALVEMLEAGGTTPREMIDASRSALTRQDEDWNATVFAGRQQATPGIAAACRERQRFVRRFDPIRMAVEHETLLQEKLRGGQLNDGKEVSVDVTILDPFLIPDGLSEREIDRLRVEVRRRRDLLGISEMRLIRDVRICEYTFAYTRTSSSPTVKRDKAGDAEMPVRLRLFDRVEVGEAARHPVLCLLQSNEGFYVRLDEDTVREWLAENGVAVAPGNSGVRLGGSLIEEFAAIENDPNSRFSRFLDEYRRERMVPRQAYPFVYTLLHTMAHHLIGVSASMSGLDLGSFGEHLFVPDLAFLVYRRGMTMDLGNLSSMWRDRGDPAFGNEVLDRMVNPASLRCGSESVCNHRGGACPDCILIPESACLTRNELLSRSVLIGRGAPRWDIAGDGLSGYYTVAERRAGRTPRAQAGA
;
A
#
# COMPACT_ATOMS: atom_id res chain seq x y z
N MET A 1 29.37 13.56 -30.36
CA MET A 1 29.09 12.11 -30.52
C MET A 1 29.95 11.41 -29.49
N GLU A 2 29.36 10.95 -28.39
CA GLU A 2 30.10 10.15 -27.40
C GLU A 2 29.96 8.68 -27.77
N SER A 3 31.10 8.03 -27.94
CA SER A 3 31.24 6.68 -28.48
C SER A 3 30.94 5.64 -27.39
N LEU A 4 29.99 4.73 -27.63
CA LEU A 4 29.62 3.66 -26.69
C LEU A 4 30.30 2.34 -27.09
N GLY A 5 31.14 1.77 -26.20
CA GLY A 5 31.56 0.36 -26.26
C GLY A 5 33.04 0.10 -25.94
N PRO A 6 33.38 -0.97 -25.17
CA PRO A 6 34.76 -1.29 -24.78
C PRO A 6 35.67 -1.70 -25.95
N LEU A 7 35.09 -2.11 -27.09
CA LEU A 7 35.79 -2.62 -28.29
C LEU A 7 36.30 -1.52 -29.25
N LEU A 8 35.91 -0.25 -29.04
CA LEU A 8 36.35 0.85 -29.89
C LEU A 8 37.80 1.28 -29.61
N SER A 9 38.29 1.07 -28.39
CA SER A 9 39.69 1.36 -28.02
C SER A 9 40.71 0.52 -28.79
N GLN A 10 40.28 -0.62 -29.34
CA GLN A 10 41.10 -1.57 -30.09
C GLN A 10 40.91 -1.44 -31.61
N ASN A 11 40.15 -0.45 -32.08
CA ASN A 11 39.88 -0.17 -33.50
C ASN A 11 39.28 -1.37 -34.28
N GLN A 12 38.60 -2.29 -33.58
CA GLN A 12 37.96 -3.49 -34.14
C GLN A 12 36.43 -3.37 -34.27
N ALA A 13 35.87 -2.20 -33.97
CA ALA A 13 34.44 -1.98 -34.11
C ALA A 13 34.05 -1.83 -35.59
N LEU A 14 33.31 -2.82 -36.11
CA LEU A 14 32.57 -2.66 -37.37
C LEU A 14 31.56 -1.52 -37.17
N ILE A 15 31.74 -0.42 -37.91
CA ILE A 15 30.77 0.67 -37.97
C ILE A 15 29.57 0.14 -38.76
N ALA A 16 28.54 -0.32 -38.06
CA ALA A 16 27.26 -0.63 -38.66
C ALA A 16 26.44 0.66 -38.75
N GLU A 17 26.20 1.14 -39.97
CA GLU A 17 25.25 2.21 -40.22
C GLU A 17 23.83 1.62 -40.11
N ILE A 18 23.26 1.70 -38.91
CA ILE A 18 21.89 1.22 -38.65
C ILE A 18 20.97 2.43 -38.76
N ASN A 19 20.21 2.49 -39.85
CA ASN A 19 19.12 3.45 -39.97
C ASN A 19 18.09 3.18 -38.86
N MET A 20 17.75 4.22 -38.10
CA MET A 20 16.61 4.16 -37.19
C MET A 20 15.37 3.76 -38.00
N GLU A 21 14.70 2.68 -37.59
CA GLU A 21 13.49 2.24 -38.25
C GLU A 21 12.43 3.36 -38.21
N PRO A 22 11.77 3.70 -39.34
CA PRO A 22 10.72 4.70 -39.36
C PRO A 22 9.56 4.25 -38.48
N VAL A 23 9.35 4.97 -37.36
CA VAL A 23 8.22 4.74 -36.46
C VAL A 23 7.04 5.57 -36.94
N SER A 24 5.90 4.94 -37.19
CA SER A 24 4.66 5.63 -37.59
C SER A 24 4.24 6.64 -36.51
N TYR A 25 4.14 7.92 -36.87
CA TYR A 25 3.64 9.00 -36.00
C TYR A 25 2.23 8.72 -35.46
N ARG A 26 1.43 7.89 -36.15
CA ARG A 26 0.04 7.55 -35.77
C ARG A 26 -0.05 6.44 -34.72
N ALA A 27 1.01 5.66 -34.52
CA ALA A 27 1.13 4.76 -33.37
C ALA A 27 1.93 5.53 -32.33
N SER A 28 1.25 6.06 -31.30
CA SER A 28 1.89 6.71 -30.15
C SER A 28 3.08 5.86 -29.71
N ALA A 29 4.30 6.30 -30.00
CA ALA A 29 5.49 5.67 -29.49
C ALA A 29 5.50 6.00 -27.99
N ALA A 30 4.83 5.14 -27.20
CA ALA A 30 4.59 5.34 -25.78
C ALA A 30 5.84 5.92 -25.13
N TYR A 31 5.70 7.15 -24.65
CA TYR A 31 6.74 7.86 -23.94
C TYR A 31 6.77 7.31 -22.52
N TYR A 32 7.94 6.90 -22.05
CA TYR A 32 8.15 6.46 -20.68
C TYR A 32 8.85 7.58 -19.92
N PRO A 33 8.12 8.43 -19.16
CA PRO A 33 8.76 9.40 -18.28
C PRO A 33 9.60 8.65 -17.25
N HIS A 34 10.84 9.08 -17.10
CA HIS A 34 11.70 8.67 -16.00
C HIS A 34 11.66 9.75 -14.93
N GLY A 35 10.89 9.44 -13.90
CA GLY A 35 10.65 10.25 -12.73
C GLY A 35 10.12 9.38 -11.59
N ASP A 36 9.90 9.99 -10.44
CA ASP A 36 9.25 9.33 -9.30
C ASP A 36 8.51 10.38 -8.45
N ARG A 37 7.74 9.89 -7.47
CA ARG A 37 7.09 10.71 -6.45
C ARG A 37 7.55 10.27 -5.07
N LEU A 38 7.66 11.21 -4.15
CA LEU A 38 8.03 10.92 -2.77
C LEU A 38 7.23 11.79 -1.80
N LEU A 39 6.85 11.20 -0.67
CA LEU A 39 6.35 11.94 0.47
C LEU A 39 7.50 12.70 1.13
N VAL A 40 7.24 13.95 1.50
CA VAL A 40 8.22 14.85 2.11
C VAL A 40 7.89 15.03 3.59
N PHE A 41 8.74 14.44 4.41
CA PHE A 41 8.64 14.43 5.87
C PHE A 41 9.49 15.56 6.47
N ASP A 42 9.10 16.05 7.65
CA ASP A 42 9.83 17.09 8.38
C ASP A 42 11.05 16.50 9.12
N GLN A 43 10.93 15.26 9.56
CA GLN A 43 11.93 14.50 10.31
C GLN A 43 12.38 13.29 9.48
N ASP A 44 13.69 13.17 9.29
CA ASP A 44 14.30 12.00 8.61
C ASP A 44 14.47 10.79 9.55
N MET A 45 13.76 10.74 10.68
CA MET A 45 14.02 9.80 11.77
C MET A 45 14.07 8.35 11.29
N TYR A 46 13.03 7.87 10.61
CA TYR A 46 13.02 6.50 10.06
C TYR A 46 13.59 6.42 8.64
N VAL A 47 13.51 7.49 7.85
CA VAL A 47 14.05 7.50 6.48
C VAL A 47 15.56 7.21 6.47
N SER A 48 16.27 7.66 7.51
CA SER A 48 17.70 7.36 7.70
C SER A 48 18.01 5.85 7.82
N LEU A 49 17.05 5.03 8.27
CA LEU A 49 17.19 3.56 8.36
C LEU A 49 17.31 2.90 6.98
N LEU A 50 16.87 3.57 5.92
CA LEU A 50 17.02 3.08 4.55
C LEU A 50 18.46 3.21 4.02
N GLY A 51 19.38 3.78 4.81
CA GLY A 51 20.80 3.85 4.49
C GLY A 51 21.44 2.46 4.38
N ALA A 52 22.36 2.29 3.43
CA ALA A 52 23.04 1.01 3.16
C ALA A 52 23.81 0.43 4.36
N THR A 53 24.20 1.27 5.32
CA THR A 53 24.94 0.89 6.52
C THR A 53 24.04 0.50 7.71
N GLN A 54 22.72 0.71 7.62
CA GLN A 54 21.78 0.55 8.73
C GLN A 54 20.99 -0.76 8.69
N ILE A 55 21.48 -1.77 7.96
CA ILE A 55 20.75 -3.03 7.72
C ILE A 55 20.26 -3.68 9.02
N ASN A 56 21.12 -3.78 10.05
CA ASN A 56 20.73 -4.40 11.33
C ASN A 56 19.63 -3.61 12.07
N GLN A 57 19.67 -2.27 12.00
CA GLN A 57 18.65 -1.43 12.61
C GLN A 57 17.33 -1.52 11.83
N LEU A 58 17.42 -1.59 10.50
CA LEU A 58 16.28 -1.78 9.62
C LEU A 58 15.61 -3.15 9.84
N GLU A 59 16.40 -4.21 9.99
CA GLU A 59 15.94 -5.54 10.36
C GLU A 59 15.19 -5.52 11.70
N SER A 60 15.78 -4.90 12.73
CA SER A 60 15.14 -4.75 14.05
C SER A 60 13.86 -3.92 13.97
N PHE A 61 13.84 -2.86 13.18
CA PHE A 61 12.67 -2.01 12.95
C PHE A 61 11.52 -2.81 12.33
N ILE A 62 11.77 -3.52 11.22
CA ILE A 62 10.76 -4.33 10.54
C ILE A 62 10.26 -5.46 11.44
N ALA A 63 11.17 -6.15 12.13
CA ALA A 63 10.81 -7.24 13.02
C ALA A 63 9.92 -6.76 14.18
N THR A 64 10.24 -5.62 14.78
CA THR A 64 9.42 -5.01 15.83
C THR A 64 8.08 -4.54 15.28
N ASN A 65 8.08 -3.81 14.16
CA ASN A 65 6.87 -3.23 13.60
C ASN A 65 5.85 -4.32 13.28
N TYR A 66 6.24 -5.40 12.61
CA TYR A 66 5.30 -6.46 12.20
C TYR A 66 5.10 -7.57 13.24
N GLY A 67 5.53 -7.37 14.49
CA GLY A 67 5.21 -8.27 15.60
C GLY A 67 5.94 -9.60 15.55
N TYR A 68 7.14 -9.65 14.96
CA TYR A 68 7.96 -10.86 15.03
C TYR A 68 8.30 -11.19 16.49
N PRO A 69 8.37 -12.47 16.86
CA PRO A 69 8.68 -12.86 18.22
C PRO A 69 10.12 -12.45 18.58
N PRO A 70 10.37 -12.00 19.84
CA PRO A 70 11.71 -11.75 20.33
C PRO A 70 12.48 -13.07 20.35
N THR A 71 13.63 -13.08 19.69
CA THR A 71 14.52 -14.25 19.63
C THR A 71 15.32 -14.39 20.91
N HIS A 72 15.46 -15.63 21.38
CA HIS A 72 16.37 -16.03 22.46
C HIS A 72 16.10 -15.43 23.85
N LEU A 73 14.87 -14.97 24.15
CA LEU A 73 14.51 -14.69 25.55
C LEU A 73 14.13 -16.00 26.24
N THR A 74 15.04 -16.49 27.09
CA THR A 74 14.76 -17.58 28.02
C THR A 74 13.63 -17.18 28.98
N ASP A 75 12.92 -18.15 29.55
CA ASP A 75 11.89 -17.89 30.57
C ASP A 75 12.46 -17.07 31.75
N ALA A 76 13.73 -17.26 32.10
CA ALA A 76 14.41 -16.46 33.12
C ALA A 76 14.55 -14.98 32.71
N GLU A 77 14.92 -14.71 31.45
CA GLU A 77 15.04 -13.35 30.92
C GLU A 77 13.68 -12.69 30.75
N LYS A 78 12.67 -13.41 30.25
CA LYS A 78 11.27 -12.92 30.19
C LYS A 78 10.78 -12.50 31.57
N ALA A 79 10.98 -13.36 32.57
CA ALA A 79 10.61 -13.08 33.95
C ALA A 79 11.35 -11.85 34.51
N ALA A 80 12.65 -11.73 34.23
CA ALA A 80 13.45 -10.59 34.68
C ALA A 80 12.98 -9.28 34.05
N LEU A 81 12.71 -9.27 32.74
CA LEU A 81 12.23 -8.10 32.01
C LEU A 81 10.82 -7.68 32.46
N LEU A 82 9.90 -8.64 32.63
CA LEU A 82 8.56 -8.36 33.13
C LEU A 82 8.57 -7.82 34.56
N ARG A 83 9.42 -8.36 35.43
CA ARG A 83 9.61 -7.83 36.79
C ARG A 83 10.21 -6.43 36.79
N ALA A 84 11.20 -6.17 35.93
CA ALA A 84 11.78 -4.84 35.76
C ALA A 84 10.74 -3.82 35.24
N ALA A 85 9.79 -4.26 34.43
CA ALA A 85 8.66 -3.45 33.95
C ALA A 85 7.48 -3.36 34.95
N GLY A 86 7.61 -3.91 36.16
CA GLY A 86 6.55 -3.91 37.19
C GLY A 86 5.41 -4.92 36.95
N ARG A 87 5.54 -5.81 35.97
CA ARG A 87 4.54 -6.82 35.56
C ARG A 87 4.92 -8.25 36.02
N GLY A 88 5.58 -8.38 37.16
CA GLY A 88 6.04 -9.66 37.69
C GLY A 88 4.90 -10.66 37.98
N ALA A 89 3.77 -10.17 38.50
CA ALA A 89 2.59 -11.00 38.77
C ALA A 89 1.98 -11.60 37.48
N ASP A 90 2.02 -10.86 36.37
CA ASP A 90 1.53 -11.35 35.08
C ASP A 90 2.34 -12.55 34.60
N TRP A 91 3.66 -12.54 34.83
CA TRP A 91 4.55 -13.66 34.51
C TRP A 91 4.23 -14.90 35.35
N ASP A 92 4.08 -14.72 36.66
CA ASP A 92 3.81 -15.84 37.57
C ASP A 92 2.45 -16.51 37.25
N ASN A 93 1.43 -15.68 36.95
CA ASN A 93 0.13 -16.16 36.48
C ASN A 93 0.22 -16.90 35.14
N TYR A 94 0.99 -16.39 34.18
CA TYR A 94 1.20 -17.02 32.88
C TYR A 94 1.86 -18.40 33.02
N VAL A 95 2.90 -18.53 33.84
CA VAL A 95 3.57 -19.82 34.10
C VAL A 95 2.59 -20.83 34.71
N HIS A 96 1.75 -20.39 35.65
CA HIS A 96 0.73 -21.24 36.25
C HIS A 96 -0.31 -21.70 35.22
N MET A 97 -0.82 -20.77 34.40
CA MET A 97 -1.79 -21.08 33.33
C MET A 97 -1.20 -22.01 32.27
N ARG A 98 0.06 -21.82 31.87
CA ARG A 98 0.75 -22.70 30.92
C ARG A 98 0.87 -24.12 31.45
N ALA A 99 1.29 -24.29 32.71
CA ALA A 99 1.38 -25.60 33.36
C ALA A 99 0.01 -26.28 33.50
N LEU A 100 -1.04 -25.50 33.79
CA LEU A 100 -2.41 -26.02 33.84
C LEU A 100 -2.89 -26.53 32.47
N VAL A 101 -2.63 -25.77 31.40
CA VAL A 101 -2.98 -26.20 30.03
C VAL A 101 -2.27 -27.50 29.66
N GLU A 102 -0.97 -27.61 29.91
CA GLU A 102 -0.20 -28.84 29.66
C GLU A 102 -0.76 -30.05 30.44
N MET A 103 -1.15 -29.85 31.71
CA MET A 103 -1.78 -30.89 32.52
C MET A 103 -3.14 -31.32 31.94
N LEU A 104 -3.98 -30.36 31.53
CA LEU A 104 -5.29 -30.64 30.95
C LEU A 104 -5.17 -31.40 29.61
N GLU A 105 -4.15 -31.11 28.82
CA GLU A 105 -3.83 -31.83 27.58
C GLU A 105 -3.39 -33.26 27.84
N ALA A 106 -2.48 -33.47 28.80
CA ALA A 106 -2.00 -34.79 29.18
C ALA A 106 -3.11 -35.67 29.79
N GLY A 107 -4.07 -35.05 30.50
CA GLY A 107 -5.19 -35.75 31.12
C GLY A 107 -6.24 -36.30 30.13
N GLY A 108 -6.33 -35.75 28.92
CA GLY A 108 -7.19 -36.25 27.84
C GLY A 108 -8.73 -36.19 28.08
N THR A 109 -9.18 -35.75 29.25
CA THR A 109 -10.61 -35.67 29.63
C THR A 109 -11.25 -34.31 29.35
N THR A 110 -10.45 -33.28 29.15
CA THR A 110 -10.92 -31.90 28.97
C THR A 110 -11.32 -31.67 27.50
N PRO A 111 -12.49 -31.05 27.22
CA PRO A 111 -12.89 -30.72 25.86
C PRO A 111 -11.84 -29.88 25.14
N ARG A 112 -11.57 -30.22 23.87
CA ARG A 112 -10.54 -29.54 23.05
C ARG A 112 -10.76 -28.04 22.96
N GLU A 113 -12.02 -27.61 22.84
CA GLU A 113 -12.41 -26.19 22.78
C GLU A 113 -11.94 -25.39 24.00
N MET A 114 -11.99 -25.96 25.22
CA MET A 114 -11.53 -25.28 26.44
C MET A 114 -10.01 -25.18 26.50
N ILE A 115 -9.31 -26.20 25.99
CA ILE A 115 -7.85 -26.22 25.88
C ILE A 115 -7.42 -25.15 24.86
N ASP A 116 -8.06 -25.14 23.70
CA ASP A 116 -7.77 -24.20 22.62
C ASP A 116 -8.05 -22.75 23.06
N ALA A 117 -9.17 -22.49 23.76
CA ALA A 117 -9.46 -21.17 24.32
C ALA A 117 -8.38 -20.69 25.33
N SER A 118 -7.90 -21.61 26.19
CA SER A 118 -6.84 -21.32 27.16
C SER A 118 -5.50 -21.06 26.46
N ARG A 119 -5.20 -21.82 25.40
CA ARG A 119 -4.03 -21.60 24.54
C ARG A 119 -4.10 -20.24 23.84
N SER A 120 -5.25 -19.88 23.29
CA SER A 120 -5.46 -18.56 22.68
C SER A 120 -5.32 -17.42 23.69
N ALA A 121 -5.64 -17.63 24.98
CA ALA A 121 -5.38 -16.64 26.02
C ALA A 121 -3.88 -16.45 26.27
N LEU A 122 -3.11 -17.55 26.38
CA LEU A 122 -1.65 -17.49 26.53
C LEU A 122 -0.99 -16.81 25.32
N THR A 123 -1.42 -17.17 24.10
CA THR A 123 -0.94 -16.54 22.86
C THR A 123 -1.16 -15.04 22.85
N ARG A 124 -2.37 -14.56 23.22
CA ARG A 124 -2.66 -13.12 23.30
C ARG A 124 -1.78 -12.39 24.32
N GLN A 125 -1.45 -13.06 25.43
CA GLN A 125 -0.60 -12.48 26.47
C GLN A 125 0.87 -12.39 26.00
N ASP A 126 1.38 -13.42 25.32
CA ASP A 126 2.70 -13.35 24.67
C ASP A 126 2.75 -12.25 23.60
N GLU A 127 1.70 -12.10 22.79
CA GLU A 127 1.57 -11.05 21.79
C GLU A 127 1.60 -9.64 22.41
N ASP A 128 0.87 -9.41 23.50
CA ASP A 128 0.92 -8.16 24.28
C ASP A 128 2.35 -7.84 24.77
N TRP A 129 3.03 -8.83 25.35
CA TRP A 129 4.39 -8.63 25.85
C TRP A 129 5.39 -8.38 24.73
N ASN A 130 5.26 -9.07 23.60
CA ASN A 130 6.10 -8.86 22.42
C ASN A 130 5.93 -7.44 21.85
N ALA A 131 4.71 -6.91 21.87
CA ALA A 131 4.40 -5.55 21.43
C ALA A 131 4.80 -4.46 22.44
N THR A 132 4.99 -4.81 23.72
CA THR A 132 5.26 -3.85 24.80
C THR A 132 6.62 -4.07 25.45
N VAL A 133 6.70 -4.97 26.43
CA VAL A 133 7.87 -5.17 27.30
C VAL A 133 9.09 -5.70 26.55
N PHE A 134 8.87 -6.54 25.54
CA PHE A 134 9.93 -7.14 24.73
C PHE A 134 10.18 -6.42 23.41
N ALA A 135 9.53 -5.28 23.16
CA ALA A 135 9.74 -4.47 21.97
C ALA A 135 11.23 -4.10 21.79
N GLY A 136 11.73 -4.17 20.56
CA GLY A 136 13.12 -3.92 20.20
C GLY A 136 14.10 -5.07 20.47
N ARG A 137 13.62 -6.26 20.87
CA ARG A 137 14.45 -7.46 21.10
C ARG A 137 14.20 -8.57 20.06
N GLN A 138 13.54 -8.24 18.97
CA GLN A 138 13.28 -9.11 17.82
C GLN A 138 14.52 -9.26 16.94
N GLN A 139 14.86 -10.49 16.52
CA GLN A 139 15.70 -10.69 15.34
C GLN A 139 14.82 -10.90 14.13
N ALA A 140 15.29 -10.37 13.00
CA ALA A 140 14.70 -10.65 11.70
C ALA A 140 14.76 -12.16 11.42
N THR A 141 13.66 -12.68 10.85
CA THR A 141 13.69 -13.99 10.21
C THR A 141 14.68 -13.98 9.04
N PRO A 142 15.14 -15.15 8.57
CA PRO A 142 15.97 -15.22 7.37
C PRO A 142 15.35 -14.50 6.16
N GLY A 143 14.02 -14.54 6.02
CA GLY A 143 13.29 -13.85 4.96
C GLY A 143 13.37 -12.32 5.07
N ILE A 144 13.08 -11.76 6.25
CA ILE A 144 13.22 -10.31 6.49
C ILE A 144 14.68 -9.86 6.32
N ALA A 145 15.64 -10.63 6.84
CA ALA A 145 17.04 -10.31 6.71
C ALA A 145 17.50 -10.34 5.24
N ALA A 146 17.01 -11.29 4.44
CA ALA A 146 17.25 -11.32 3.00
C ALA A 146 16.63 -10.09 2.32
N ALA A 147 15.37 -9.75 2.62
CA ALA A 147 14.69 -8.59 2.08
C ALA A 147 15.45 -7.28 2.38
N CYS A 148 15.91 -7.08 3.62
CA CYS A 148 16.69 -5.91 4.04
C CYS A 148 18.03 -5.81 3.30
N ARG A 149 18.72 -6.93 3.03
CA ARG A 149 19.99 -6.94 2.29
C ARG A 149 19.80 -6.70 0.80
N GLU A 150 18.75 -7.27 0.21
CA GLU A 150 18.52 -7.23 -1.25
C GLU A 150 17.84 -5.95 -1.73
N ARG A 151 17.29 -5.14 -0.80
CA ARG A 151 16.44 -3.98 -1.12
C ARG A 151 17.02 -2.97 -2.11
N GLN A 152 18.34 -2.85 -2.22
CA GLN A 152 18.96 -1.94 -3.18
C GLN A 152 18.63 -2.30 -4.65
N ARG A 153 18.22 -3.54 -4.90
CA ARG A 153 17.79 -4.03 -6.21
C ARG A 153 16.31 -3.73 -6.48
N PHE A 154 15.53 -3.48 -5.43
CA PHE A 154 14.09 -3.27 -5.55
C PHE A 154 13.81 -1.93 -6.22
N VAL A 155 12.79 -1.91 -7.06
CA VAL A 155 12.28 -0.65 -7.60
C VAL A 155 11.71 0.16 -6.44
N ARG A 156 12.23 1.37 -6.24
CA ARG A 156 11.90 2.27 -5.12
C ARG A 156 10.40 2.33 -4.76
N ARG A 157 9.51 2.56 -5.74
CA ARG A 157 8.05 2.67 -5.51
C ARG A 157 7.33 1.36 -5.17
N PHE A 158 8.00 0.22 -5.32
CA PHE A 158 7.49 -1.11 -4.99
C PHE A 158 8.23 -1.73 -3.80
N ASP A 159 9.30 -1.10 -3.29
CA ASP A 159 10.06 -1.57 -2.13
C ASP A 159 9.17 -1.57 -0.87
N PRO A 160 8.75 -2.74 -0.35
CA PRO A 160 7.84 -2.79 0.79
C PRO A 160 8.51 -2.36 2.10
N ILE A 161 9.83 -2.49 2.22
CA ILE A 161 10.57 -2.03 3.39
C ILE A 161 10.57 -0.50 3.42
N ARG A 162 10.75 0.12 2.25
CA ARG A 162 10.60 1.57 2.11
C ARG A 162 9.18 2.01 2.45
N MET A 163 8.17 1.32 1.95
CA MET A 163 6.77 1.61 2.28
C MET A 163 6.52 1.55 3.78
N ALA A 164 7.03 0.53 4.48
CA ALA A 164 6.93 0.40 5.93
C ALA A 164 7.53 1.60 6.67
N VAL A 165 8.73 2.01 6.25
CA VAL A 165 9.44 3.17 6.83
C VAL A 165 8.69 4.48 6.55
N GLU A 166 8.24 4.69 5.31
CA GLU A 166 7.47 5.88 4.94
C GLU A 166 6.11 5.93 5.66
N HIS A 167 5.47 4.78 5.86
CA HIS A 167 4.21 4.68 6.60
C HIS A 167 4.38 5.03 8.08
N GLU A 168 5.39 4.47 8.74
CA GLU A 168 5.68 4.81 10.14
C GLU A 168 6.05 6.29 10.29
N THR A 169 6.79 6.85 9.34
CA THR A 169 7.11 8.29 9.35
C THR A 169 5.84 9.14 9.20
N LEU A 170 4.95 8.78 8.27
CA LEU A 170 3.65 9.45 8.09
C LEU A 170 2.79 9.34 9.36
N LEU A 171 2.77 8.18 10.01
CA LEU A 171 2.03 7.96 11.24
C LEU A 171 2.49 8.91 12.35
N GLN A 172 3.80 9.01 12.56
CA GLN A 172 4.38 9.81 13.65
C GLN A 172 4.27 11.31 13.38
N GLU A 173 4.43 11.75 12.12
CA GLU A 173 4.41 13.18 11.80
C GLU A 173 3.03 13.77 11.55
N LYS A 174 2.13 13.00 10.93
CA LYS A 174 0.86 13.55 10.42
C LYS A 174 -0.37 12.91 11.07
N LEU A 175 -0.29 11.64 11.48
CA LEU A 175 -1.45 10.92 12.01
C LEU A 175 -1.57 10.95 13.54
N ARG A 176 -0.44 10.95 14.27
CA ARG A 176 -0.40 10.94 15.75
C ARG A 176 -0.27 12.34 16.38
N GLY A 177 -1.04 13.28 15.85
CA GLY A 177 -1.17 14.63 16.41
C GLY A 177 -0.38 15.71 15.65
N GLY A 178 -0.60 16.96 16.06
CA GLY A 178 -0.10 18.16 15.38
C GLY A 178 -1.24 19.11 15.04
N GLN A 179 -1.00 20.41 15.21
CA GLN A 179 -1.92 21.47 14.81
C GLN A 179 -1.27 22.36 13.75
N LEU A 180 -2.06 22.75 12.76
CA LEU A 180 -1.72 23.78 11.80
C LEU A 180 -1.69 25.15 12.51
N ASN A 181 -1.06 26.13 11.86
CA ASN A 181 -0.95 27.50 12.38
C ASN A 181 -2.30 28.18 12.63
N ASP A 182 -3.38 27.71 12.00
CA ASP A 182 -4.75 28.21 12.15
C ASP A 182 -5.55 27.45 13.23
N GLY A 183 -4.90 26.55 14.00
CA GLY A 183 -5.51 25.79 15.09
C GLY A 183 -6.21 24.50 14.67
N LYS A 184 -6.29 24.19 13.37
CA LYS A 184 -6.86 22.93 12.87
C LYS A 184 -5.93 21.76 13.16
N GLU A 185 -6.50 20.60 13.43
CA GLU A 185 -5.71 19.36 13.50
C GLU A 185 -5.13 19.02 12.12
N VAL A 186 -3.88 18.56 12.09
CA VAL A 186 -3.18 18.17 10.85
C VAL A 186 -3.86 16.97 10.20
N SER A 187 -4.37 16.02 10.99
CA SER A 187 -5.24 14.96 10.49
C SER A 187 -6.43 14.71 11.40
N VAL A 188 -7.56 14.39 10.80
CA VAL A 188 -8.84 14.17 11.49
C VAL A 188 -9.36 12.78 11.14
N ASP A 189 -9.74 12.01 12.16
CA ASP A 189 -10.46 10.75 11.97
C ASP A 189 -11.86 11.05 11.43
N VAL A 190 -12.23 10.44 10.31
CA VAL A 190 -13.53 10.71 9.69
C VAL A 190 -14.72 10.28 10.56
N THR A 191 -14.49 9.42 11.56
CA THR A 191 -15.50 8.97 12.53
C THR A 191 -15.58 9.87 13.77
N ILE A 192 -14.60 10.74 13.96
CA ILE A 192 -14.51 11.71 15.07
C ILE A 192 -14.20 13.07 14.47
N LEU A 193 -15.18 13.60 13.73
CA LEU A 193 -15.04 14.85 13.00
C LEU A 193 -14.77 16.03 13.94
N ASP A 194 -13.81 16.86 13.51
CA ASP A 194 -13.61 18.20 14.05
C ASP A 194 -14.70 19.17 13.55
N PRO A 195 -14.85 20.36 14.15
CA PRO A 195 -15.88 21.32 13.76
C PRO A 195 -15.81 21.75 12.29
N PHE A 196 -14.65 21.64 11.63
CA PHE A 196 -14.45 22.09 10.25
C PHE A 196 -14.87 21.05 9.20
N LEU A 197 -15.13 19.81 9.60
CA LEU A 197 -15.62 18.75 8.73
C LEU A 197 -17.10 18.40 8.98
N ILE A 198 -17.73 19.03 9.97
CA ILE A 198 -19.17 18.86 10.25
C ILE A 198 -19.98 19.80 9.35
N PRO A 199 -21.05 19.32 8.69
CA PRO A 199 -21.96 20.18 7.94
C PRO A 199 -22.56 21.30 8.80
N ASP A 200 -22.74 22.48 8.19
CA ASP A 200 -23.30 23.64 8.88
C ASP A 200 -24.76 23.41 9.30
N GLY A 201 -25.14 23.96 10.46
CA GLY A 201 -26.54 24.00 10.92
C GLY A 201 -27.08 22.70 11.53
N LEU A 202 -26.26 21.67 11.73
CA LEU A 202 -26.67 20.43 12.39
C LEU A 202 -26.77 20.58 13.91
N SER A 203 -27.79 19.95 14.51
CA SER A 203 -27.89 19.77 15.95
C SER A 203 -26.95 18.66 16.46
N GLU A 204 -26.63 18.66 17.76
CA GLU A 204 -25.77 17.62 18.38
C GLU A 204 -26.29 16.20 18.10
N ARG A 205 -27.61 15.99 18.15
CA ARG A 205 -28.24 14.70 17.85
C ARG A 205 -28.03 14.26 16.40
N GLU A 206 -28.02 15.21 15.47
CA GLU A 206 -27.76 14.93 14.05
C GLU A 206 -26.29 14.63 13.79
N ILE A 207 -25.38 15.33 14.47
CA ILE A 207 -23.95 15.06 14.43
C ILE A 207 -23.64 13.65 14.95
N ASP A 208 -24.29 13.23 16.03
CA ASP A 208 -24.13 11.87 16.57
C ASP A 208 -24.62 10.80 15.60
N ARG A 209 -25.78 11.03 14.95
CA ARG A 209 -26.29 10.13 13.89
C ARG A 209 -25.34 10.06 12.71
N LEU A 210 -24.84 11.20 12.26
CA LEU A 210 -23.85 11.29 11.18
C LEU A 210 -22.60 10.44 11.51
N ARG A 211 -22.03 10.59 12.71
CA ARG A 211 -20.86 9.80 13.15
C ARG A 211 -21.15 8.29 13.20
N VAL A 212 -22.34 7.89 13.67
CA VAL A 212 -22.77 6.48 13.68
C VAL A 212 -22.84 5.92 12.25
N GLU A 213 -23.46 6.64 11.33
CA GLU A 213 -23.61 6.19 9.94
C GLU A 213 -22.29 6.20 9.15
N VAL A 214 -21.37 7.13 9.46
CA VAL A 214 -19.99 7.11 8.93
C VAL A 214 -19.25 5.87 9.40
N ARG A 215 -19.27 5.56 10.71
CA ARG A 215 -18.68 4.33 11.25
C ARG A 215 -19.25 3.08 10.58
N ARG A 216 -20.58 3.02 10.46
CA ARG A 216 -21.26 1.88 9.81
C ARG A 216 -20.77 1.65 8.38
N ARG A 217 -20.66 2.71 7.56
CA ARG A 217 -20.20 2.57 6.17
C ARG A 217 -18.72 2.25 6.06
N ARG A 218 -17.89 2.84 6.92
CA ARG A 218 -16.47 2.48 7.03
C ARG A 218 -16.31 0.98 7.32
N ASP A 219 -17.09 0.44 8.26
CA ASP A 219 -17.04 -0.98 8.63
C ASP A 219 -17.51 -1.88 7.48
N LEU A 220 -18.57 -1.50 6.75
CA LEU A 220 -19.03 -2.21 5.55
C LEU A 220 -17.98 -2.26 4.43
N LEU A 221 -17.07 -1.29 4.39
CA LEU A 221 -15.96 -1.25 3.44
C LEU A 221 -14.74 -2.01 3.93
N GLY A 222 -14.75 -2.58 5.14
CA GLY A 222 -13.59 -3.27 5.72
C GLY A 222 -12.41 -2.32 5.96
N ILE A 223 -12.71 -1.06 6.28
CA ILE A 223 -11.72 -0.03 6.57
C ILE A 223 -11.57 0.05 8.09
N SER A 224 -10.37 -0.21 8.61
CA SER A 224 -10.08 -0.06 10.04
C SER A 224 -9.92 1.40 10.45
N GLU A 225 -9.36 2.22 9.55
CA GLU A 225 -9.08 3.62 9.83
C GLU A 225 -9.17 4.44 8.53
N MET A 226 -9.80 5.61 8.63
CA MET A 226 -9.78 6.59 7.55
C MET A 226 -9.63 7.99 8.15
N ARG A 227 -8.68 8.76 7.62
CA ARG A 227 -8.37 10.10 8.09
C ARG A 227 -8.26 11.07 6.94
N LEU A 228 -8.72 12.30 7.14
CA LEU A 228 -8.40 13.43 6.28
C LEU A 228 -7.13 14.09 6.82
N ILE A 229 -6.09 14.20 6.00
CA ILE A 229 -4.84 14.89 6.30
C ILE A 229 -4.85 16.22 5.55
N ARG A 230 -4.55 17.32 6.23
CA ARG A 230 -4.57 18.69 5.66
C ARG A 230 -3.23 19.17 5.11
N ASP A 231 -2.14 18.52 5.50
CA ASP A 231 -0.79 18.84 5.05
C ASP A 231 -0.02 17.57 4.65
N VAL A 232 -0.30 17.11 3.44
CA VAL A 232 0.46 16.06 2.75
C VAL A 232 1.44 16.74 1.80
N ARG A 233 2.73 16.64 2.11
CA ARG A 233 3.77 17.19 1.25
C ARG A 233 4.33 16.16 0.30
N ILE A 234 4.36 16.50 -0.98
CA ILE A 234 4.73 15.60 -2.05
C ILE A 234 5.69 16.29 -2.98
N CYS A 235 6.78 15.59 -3.30
CA CYS A 235 7.72 15.99 -4.33
C CYS A 235 7.59 15.03 -5.50
N GLU A 236 7.15 15.55 -6.64
CA GLU A 236 7.18 14.85 -7.91
C GLU A 236 8.38 15.34 -8.70
N TYR A 237 9.18 14.43 -9.26
CA TYR A 237 10.31 14.80 -10.08
C TYR A 237 10.40 13.97 -11.36
N THR A 238 10.85 14.60 -12.44
CA THR A 238 11.12 13.94 -13.72
C THR A 238 12.45 14.44 -14.25
N PHE A 239 13.29 13.54 -14.78
CA PHE A 239 14.65 13.88 -15.24
C PHE A 239 14.93 13.46 -16.69
N ALA A 240 14.17 12.50 -17.22
CA ALA A 240 14.43 11.97 -18.55
C ALA A 240 13.21 11.21 -19.09
N TYR A 241 13.37 10.67 -20.29
CA TYR A 241 12.40 9.76 -20.89
C TYR A 241 13.03 8.75 -21.84
N THR A 242 12.38 7.61 -22.02
CA THR A 242 12.68 6.70 -23.14
C THR A 242 11.53 6.70 -24.12
N ARG A 243 11.86 6.45 -25.40
CA ARG A 243 10.90 6.12 -26.44
C ARG A 243 11.01 4.62 -26.71
N THR A 244 9.97 4.03 -27.30
CA THR A 244 10.00 2.67 -27.86
C THR A 244 9.92 1.55 -26.82
N SER A 245 10.67 1.62 -25.71
CA SER A 245 10.66 0.63 -24.64
C SER A 245 10.90 1.26 -23.27
N SER A 246 10.39 0.56 -22.27
CA SER A 246 10.51 0.84 -20.85
C SER A 246 11.90 0.41 -20.32
N SER A 247 12.52 -0.57 -20.97
CA SER A 247 13.78 -1.20 -20.58
C SER A 247 14.97 -0.63 -21.35
N PRO A 248 16.21 -0.77 -20.84
CA PRO A 248 17.42 -0.30 -21.52
C PRO A 248 17.69 -1.00 -22.87
N THR A 249 17.08 -2.17 -23.09
CA THR A 249 17.16 -2.92 -24.35
C THR A 249 15.77 -3.32 -24.83
N VAL A 250 15.66 -3.64 -26.13
CA VAL A 250 14.44 -4.15 -26.76
C VAL A 250 14.79 -5.15 -27.85
N LYS A 251 14.07 -6.27 -27.90
CA LYS A 251 14.11 -7.20 -29.04
C LYS A 251 13.07 -6.77 -30.07
N ARG A 252 13.43 -6.81 -31.35
CA ARG A 252 12.57 -6.42 -32.46
C ARG A 252 12.57 -7.52 -33.50
N ASP A 253 11.42 -7.82 -34.07
CA ASP A 253 11.25 -8.91 -35.04
C ASP A 253 12.24 -8.83 -36.22
N LYS A 254 12.57 -7.61 -36.68
CA LYS A 254 13.53 -7.37 -37.78
C LYS A 254 15.00 -7.50 -37.38
N ALA A 255 15.31 -7.50 -36.09
CA ALA A 255 16.68 -7.61 -35.57
C ALA A 255 17.06 -9.06 -35.22
N GLY A 256 16.17 -10.03 -35.47
CA GLY A 256 16.37 -11.42 -35.04
C GLY A 256 16.54 -11.50 -33.51
N ASP A 257 17.56 -12.24 -33.06
CA ASP A 257 17.88 -12.40 -31.64
C ASP A 257 18.67 -11.23 -31.03
N ALA A 258 19.04 -10.22 -31.82
CA ALA A 258 19.84 -9.10 -31.33
C ALA A 258 19.04 -8.16 -30.41
N GLU A 259 19.60 -7.86 -29.24
CA GLU A 259 19.07 -6.84 -28.34
C GLU A 259 19.51 -5.43 -28.78
N MET A 260 18.54 -4.58 -29.09
CA MET A 260 18.80 -3.21 -29.51
C MET A 260 18.76 -2.27 -28.30
N PRO A 261 19.75 -1.36 -28.14
CA PRO A 261 19.76 -0.42 -27.03
C PRO A 261 18.65 0.62 -27.16
N VAL A 262 18.08 0.99 -26.02
CA VAL A 262 17.03 2.01 -25.89
C VAL A 262 17.65 3.25 -25.29
N ARG A 263 17.61 4.36 -26.02
CA ARG A 263 18.25 5.60 -25.59
C ARG A 263 17.42 6.33 -24.54
N LEU A 264 18.01 6.55 -23.37
CA LEU A 264 17.53 7.53 -22.39
C LEU A 264 17.75 8.95 -22.92
N ARG A 265 16.68 9.72 -23.05
CA ARG A 265 16.68 11.13 -23.48
C ARG A 265 16.53 12.02 -22.25
N LEU A 266 17.63 12.66 -21.83
CA LEU A 266 17.60 13.71 -20.82
C LEU A 266 16.90 14.96 -21.39
N PHE A 267 16.35 15.80 -20.52
CA PHE A 267 15.82 17.11 -20.92
C PHE A 267 16.93 18.03 -21.44
N ASP A 268 16.55 19.02 -22.25
CA ASP A 268 17.51 19.98 -22.80
C ASP A 268 18.24 20.72 -21.67
N ARG A 269 19.53 21.00 -21.90
CA ARG A 269 20.35 21.67 -20.89
C ARG A 269 19.84 23.10 -20.68
N VAL A 270 19.86 23.51 -19.42
CA VAL A 270 19.59 24.89 -19.00
C VAL A 270 20.85 25.45 -18.34
N GLU A 271 21.07 26.75 -18.49
CA GLU A 271 22.18 27.45 -17.86
C GLU A 271 21.91 27.59 -16.36
N VAL A 272 22.81 27.05 -15.53
CA VAL A 272 22.74 27.18 -14.06
C VAL A 272 24.10 27.70 -13.58
N GLY A 273 24.17 29.01 -13.32
CA GLY A 273 25.43 29.69 -13.07
C GLY A 273 26.30 29.72 -14.33
N GLU A 274 27.52 29.18 -14.25
CA GLU A 274 28.47 29.12 -15.37
C GLU A 274 28.46 27.78 -16.14
N ALA A 275 27.53 26.86 -15.81
CA ALA A 275 27.50 25.53 -16.39
C ALA A 275 26.13 25.15 -16.95
N ALA A 276 26.11 24.69 -18.21
CA ALA A 276 24.95 24.06 -18.83
C ALA A 276 24.71 22.66 -18.25
N ARG A 277 23.59 22.46 -17.55
CA ARG A 277 23.24 21.19 -16.88
C ARG A 277 21.88 20.67 -17.35
N HIS A 278 21.70 19.34 -17.33
CA HIS A 278 20.39 18.74 -17.56
C HIS A 278 19.49 18.96 -16.33
N PRO A 279 18.32 19.59 -16.47
CA PRO A 279 17.45 19.86 -15.34
C PRO A 279 16.75 18.58 -14.85
N VAL A 280 16.52 18.51 -13.54
CA VAL A 280 15.50 17.65 -12.94
C VAL A 280 14.31 18.56 -12.64
N LEU A 281 13.19 18.32 -13.31
CA LEU A 281 11.96 19.09 -13.10
C LEU A 281 11.30 18.56 -11.83
N CYS A 282 11.21 19.41 -10.81
CA CYS A 282 10.62 19.07 -9.52
C CYS A 282 9.40 19.95 -9.23
N LEU A 283 8.36 19.34 -8.67
CA LEU A 283 7.17 20.00 -8.17
C LEU A 283 7.00 19.59 -6.70
N LEU A 284 7.17 20.55 -5.79
CA LEU A 284 6.98 20.35 -4.34
C LEU A 284 5.70 21.07 -3.90
N GLN A 285 4.78 20.34 -3.30
CA GLN A 285 3.46 20.89 -2.91
C GLN A 285 2.97 20.31 -1.59
N SER A 286 2.26 21.13 -0.81
CA SER A 286 1.42 20.71 0.32
C SER A 286 -0.03 20.62 -0.15
N ASN A 287 -0.69 19.50 0.10
CA ASN A 287 -2.07 19.24 -0.30
C ASN A 287 -2.84 18.45 0.77
N GLU A 288 -4.16 18.43 0.66
CA GLU A 288 -5.03 17.54 1.42
C GLU A 288 -5.02 16.13 0.84
N GLY A 289 -5.30 15.14 1.70
CA GLY A 289 -5.49 13.76 1.26
C GLY A 289 -6.30 12.92 2.24
N PHE A 290 -6.83 11.80 1.74
CA PHE A 290 -7.44 10.75 2.52
C PHE A 290 -6.47 9.61 2.72
N TYR A 291 -6.11 9.38 3.98
CA TYR A 291 -5.44 8.15 4.40
C TYR A 291 -6.50 7.09 4.71
N VAL A 292 -6.29 5.87 4.24
CA VAL A 292 -7.16 4.73 4.46
C VAL A 292 -6.31 3.52 4.84
N ARG A 293 -6.70 2.81 5.89
CA ARG A 293 -6.14 1.51 6.28
C ARG A 293 -7.22 0.45 6.34
N LEU A 294 -6.96 -0.69 5.74
CA LEU A 294 -7.87 -1.84 5.72
C LEU A 294 -7.76 -2.66 7.01
N ASP A 295 -8.86 -3.34 7.35
CA ASP A 295 -8.88 -4.34 8.41
C ASP A 295 -8.10 -5.59 7.98
N GLU A 296 -7.04 -5.91 8.72
CA GLU A 296 -6.11 -6.99 8.37
C GLU A 296 -6.81 -8.35 8.29
N ASP A 297 -7.73 -8.62 9.22
CA ASP A 297 -8.46 -9.88 9.24
C ASP A 297 -9.40 -10.02 8.04
N THR A 298 -10.05 -8.92 7.63
CA THR A 298 -10.86 -8.90 6.39
C THR A 298 -10.00 -9.20 5.17
N VAL A 299 -8.79 -8.64 5.09
CA VAL A 299 -7.83 -8.93 4.00
C VAL A 299 -7.40 -10.40 4.03
N ARG A 300 -7.10 -10.96 5.21
CA ARG A 300 -6.74 -12.37 5.36
C ARG A 300 -7.87 -13.31 4.95
N GLU A 301 -9.11 -13.03 5.39
CA GLU A 301 -10.30 -13.80 5.00
C GLU A 301 -10.52 -13.72 3.48
N TRP A 302 -10.36 -12.53 2.89
CA TRP A 302 -10.47 -12.34 1.45
C TRP A 302 -9.38 -13.08 0.65
N LEU A 303 -8.12 -13.07 1.11
CA LEU A 303 -7.04 -13.84 0.48
C LEU A 303 -7.34 -15.35 0.53
N ALA A 304 -7.78 -15.85 1.69
CA ALA A 304 -8.14 -17.26 1.87
C ALA A 304 -9.29 -17.69 0.96
N GLU A 305 -10.37 -16.89 0.87
CA GLU A 305 -11.50 -17.19 -0.01
C GLU A 305 -11.13 -17.23 -1.50
N ASN A 306 -10.11 -16.47 -1.91
CA ASN A 306 -9.64 -16.44 -3.30
C ASN A 306 -8.51 -17.45 -3.58
N GLY A 307 -8.22 -18.35 -2.62
CA GLY A 307 -7.20 -19.39 -2.76
C GLY A 307 -5.77 -18.85 -2.79
N VAL A 308 -5.53 -17.65 -2.24
CA VAL A 308 -4.21 -17.03 -2.19
C VAL A 308 -3.50 -17.49 -0.92
N ALA A 309 -2.47 -18.31 -1.09
CA ALA A 309 -1.68 -18.80 0.03
C ALA A 309 -0.83 -17.66 0.61
N VAL A 310 -0.95 -17.45 1.92
CA VAL A 310 0.00 -16.66 2.70
C VAL A 310 0.90 -17.63 3.43
N ALA A 311 2.22 -17.41 3.41
CA ALA A 311 3.15 -18.24 4.17
C ALA A 311 2.69 -18.30 5.65
N PRO A 312 2.72 -19.48 6.30
CA PRO A 312 2.33 -19.59 7.70
C PRO A 312 3.26 -18.71 8.54
N GLY A 313 2.75 -17.58 8.99
CA GLY A 313 3.47 -16.68 9.90
C GLY A 313 3.61 -17.34 11.27
N ASN A 314 4.66 -16.96 12.00
CA ASN A 314 4.70 -17.22 13.44
C ASN A 314 3.46 -16.54 14.08
N SER A 315 2.91 -17.15 15.14
CA SER A 315 1.80 -16.53 15.89
C SER A 315 2.18 -15.10 16.30
N GLY A 316 1.28 -14.15 16.11
CA GLY A 316 1.51 -12.72 16.39
C GLY A 316 2.13 -11.90 15.25
N VAL A 317 2.59 -12.52 14.15
CA VAL A 317 3.14 -11.78 13.00
C VAL A 317 2.02 -11.19 12.13
N ARG A 318 2.06 -9.86 11.97
CA ARG A 318 1.15 -9.11 11.09
C ARG A 318 1.39 -9.47 9.63
N LEU A 319 0.34 -9.38 8.80
CA LEU A 319 0.35 -9.81 7.39
C LEU A 319 1.47 -9.12 6.60
N GLY A 320 1.74 -7.85 6.91
CA GLY A 320 2.83 -7.08 6.31
C GLY A 320 4.20 -7.73 6.38
N GLY A 321 4.51 -8.42 7.48
CA GLY A 321 5.76 -9.16 7.61
C GLY A 321 5.89 -10.24 6.55
N SER A 322 4.85 -11.07 6.39
CA SER A 322 4.80 -12.12 5.37
C SER A 322 4.81 -11.56 3.94
N LEU A 323 4.16 -10.42 3.71
CA LEU A 323 4.17 -9.74 2.42
C LEU A 323 5.58 -9.23 2.03
N ILE A 324 6.37 -8.75 3.00
CA ILE A 324 7.77 -8.33 2.75
C ILE A 324 8.63 -9.55 2.36
N GLU A 325 8.49 -10.66 3.08
CA GLU A 325 9.23 -11.89 2.77
C GLU A 325 8.85 -12.45 1.40
N GLU A 326 7.56 -12.48 1.06
CA GLU A 326 7.07 -12.91 -0.24
C GLU A 326 7.58 -12.02 -1.37
N PHE A 327 7.57 -10.69 -1.19
CA PHE A 327 8.10 -9.75 -2.18
C PHE A 327 9.58 -10.03 -2.51
N ALA A 328 10.40 -10.26 -1.48
CA ALA A 328 11.82 -10.59 -1.69
C ALA A 328 12.00 -11.91 -2.46
N ALA A 329 11.12 -12.89 -2.24
CA ALA A 329 11.13 -14.13 -3.03
C ALA A 329 10.69 -13.88 -4.49
N ILE A 330 9.64 -13.08 -4.70
CA ILE A 330 9.10 -12.74 -6.02
C ILE A 330 10.11 -11.96 -6.88
N GLU A 331 10.90 -11.08 -6.28
CA GLU A 331 11.84 -10.23 -7.03
C GLU A 331 12.96 -11.04 -7.70
N ASN A 332 13.21 -12.26 -7.22
CA ASN A 332 14.15 -13.20 -7.83
C ASN A 332 13.51 -14.03 -8.97
N ASP A 333 12.20 -13.95 -9.21
CA ASP A 333 11.49 -14.59 -10.33
C ASP A 333 11.29 -13.61 -11.51
N PRO A 334 11.92 -13.85 -12.69
CA PRO A 334 11.79 -12.96 -13.85
C PRO A 334 10.36 -12.88 -14.42
N ASN A 335 9.45 -13.79 -14.06
CA ASN A 335 8.07 -13.78 -14.57
C ASN A 335 7.08 -13.03 -13.67
N SER A 336 7.45 -12.79 -12.41
CA SER A 336 6.55 -12.24 -11.38
C SER A 336 7.12 -11.01 -10.67
N ARG A 337 8.41 -10.69 -10.85
CA ARG A 337 9.07 -9.53 -10.24
C ARG A 337 8.37 -8.21 -10.53
N PHE A 338 8.64 -7.22 -9.68
CA PHE A 338 8.08 -5.88 -9.82
C PHE A 338 9.04 -4.97 -10.58
N SER A 339 9.13 -5.19 -11.91
CA SER A 339 9.91 -4.27 -12.75
C SER A 339 9.36 -2.85 -12.67
N ARG A 340 10.19 -1.86 -13.01
CA ARG A 340 9.83 -0.42 -12.92
C ARG A 340 8.47 -0.11 -13.55
N PHE A 341 8.11 -0.87 -14.58
CA PHE A 341 6.96 -0.64 -15.41
C PHE A 341 5.94 -1.78 -15.38
N LEU A 342 6.16 -2.79 -14.52
CA LEU A 342 5.29 -3.95 -14.30
C LEU A 342 4.96 -4.68 -15.60
N ASP A 343 5.93 -4.80 -16.49
CA ASP A 343 5.75 -5.46 -17.80
C ASP A 343 5.36 -6.94 -17.67
N GLU A 344 5.72 -7.57 -16.55
CA GLU A 344 5.32 -8.91 -16.14
C GLU A 344 3.79 -9.04 -15.99
N TYR A 345 3.13 -8.01 -15.45
CA TYR A 345 1.69 -7.99 -15.17
C TYR A 345 0.83 -7.45 -16.32
N ARG A 346 1.47 -7.02 -17.41
CA ARG A 346 0.77 -6.61 -18.65
C ARG A 346 0.31 -7.80 -19.48
N ARG A 347 0.98 -8.93 -19.31
CA ARG A 347 0.73 -10.14 -20.10
C ARG A 347 -0.52 -10.83 -19.58
N GLU A 348 -1.45 -11.12 -20.48
CA GLU A 348 -2.71 -11.74 -20.10
C GLU A 348 -2.46 -13.14 -19.54
N ARG A 349 -2.99 -13.40 -18.32
CA ARG A 349 -3.05 -14.71 -17.66
C ARG A 349 -1.70 -15.42 -17.54
N MET A 350 -0.70 -14.73 -17.01
CA MET A 350 0.68 -15.25 -16.91
C MET A 350 1.17 -15.46 -15.48
N VAL A 351 0.60 -14.78 -14.50
CA VAL A 351 1.15 -14.72 -13.14
C VAL A 351 0.24 -15.49 -12.17
N PRO A 352 0.79 -16.41 -11.35
CA PRO A 352 0.02 -17.09 -10.32
C PRO A 352 -0.46 -16.12 -9.24
N ARG A 353 -1.53 -16.48 -8.54
CA ARG A 353 -1.99 -15.72 -7.39
C ARG A 353 -0.97 -15.81 -6.27
N GLN A 354 -0.44 -14.65 -5.88
CA GLN A 354 0.51 -14.44 -4.79
C GLN A 354 -0.06 -13.31 -3.92
N ALA A 355 0.21 -13.33 -2.62
CA ALA A 355 -0.45 -12.43 -1.69
C ALA A 355 -0.04 -10.97 -1.95
N TYR A 356 1.24 -10.69 -2.18
CA TYR A 356 1.74 -9.34 -2.42
C TYR A 356 1.12 -8.67 -3.65
N PRO A 357 1.14 -9.26 -4.88
CA PRO A 357 0.45 -8.68 -6.03
C PRO A 357 -1.06 -8.53 -5.86
N PHE A 358 -1.71 -9.48 -5.15
CA PHE A 358 -3.15 -9.40 -4.86
C PHE A 358 -3.47 -8.22 -3.93
N VAL A 359 -2.75 -8.08 -2.82
CA VAL A 359 -2.94 -6.97 -1.87
C VAL A 359 -2.56 -5.64 -2.53
N TYR A 360 -1.49 -5.59 -3.32
CA TYR A 360 -1.15 -4.40 -4.11
C TYR A 360 -2.32 -4.00 -5.02
N THR A 361 -2.86 -4.96 -5.78
CA THR A 361 -3.99 -4.72 -6.69
C THR A 361 -5.25 -4.30 -5.95
N LEU A 362 -5.50 -4.85 -4.75
CA LEU A 362 -6.61 -4.47 -3.90
C LEU A 362 -6.51 -3.00 -3.45
N LEU A 363 -5.39 -2.62 -2.84
CA LEU A 363 -5.17 -1.26 -2.33
C LEU A 363 -5.19 -0.24 -3.47
N HIS A 364 -4.51 -0.56 -4.58
CA HIS A 364 -4.48 0.28 -5.77
C HIS A 364 -5.87 0.48 -6.38
N THR A 365 -6.65 -0.60 -6.52
CA THR A 365 -8.01 -0.52 -7.06
C THR A 365 -8.93 0.25 -6.12
N MET A 366 -8.79 0.09 -4.80
CA MET A 366 -9.58 0.85 -3.84
C MET A 366 -9.22 2.35 -3.86
N ALA A 367 -7.93 2.69 -4.01
CA ALA A 367 -7.48 4.07 -4.19
C ALA A 367 -8.11 4.69 -5.44
N HIS A 368 -8.12 3.98 -6.57
CA HIS A 368 -8.77 4.45 -7.80
C HIS A 368 -10.29 4.60 -7.64
N HIS A 369 -10.93 3.69 -6.91
CA HIS A 369 -12.35 3.83 -6.61
C HIS A 369 -12.63 5.09 -5.78
N LEU A 370 -11.81 5.35 -4.75
CA LEU A 370 -11.92 6.57 -3.94
C LEU A 370 -11.63 7.84 -4.77
N ILE A 371 -10.63 7.82 -5.66
CA ILE A 371 -10.35 8.92 -6.59
C ILE A 371 -11.56 9.20 -7.48
N GLY A 372 -12.14 8.18 -8.10
CA GLY A 372 -13.31 8.33 -8.98
C GLY A 372 -14.53 8.89 -8.25
N VAL A 373 -14.79 8.40 -7.03
CA VAL A 373 -15.88 8.93 -6.19
C VAL A 373 -15.60 10.38 -5.79
N SER A 374 -14.38 10.69 -5.31
CA SER A 374 -14.01 12.03 -4.84
C SER A 374 -14.04 13.06 -5.98
N ALA A 375 -13.48 12.74 -7.14
CA ALA A 375 -13.48 13.60 -8.32
C ALA A 375 -14.89 14.01 -8.76
N SER A 376 -15.88 13.12 -8.58
CA SER A 376 -17.28 13.41 -8.94
C SER A 376 -17.95 14.50 -8.08
N MET A 377 -17.33 14.90 -6.96
CA MET A 377 -17.94 15.81 -5.97
C MET A 377 -17.00 16.87 -5.38
N SER A 378 -15.68 16.78 -5.58
CA SER A 378 -14.69 17.75 -5.08
C SER A 378 -14.45 18.96 -6.00
N GLY A 379 -14.92 18.89 -7.25
CA GLY A 379 -14.60 19.86 -8.29
C GLY A 379 -13.21 19.69 -8.92
N LEU A 380 -12.48 18.62 -8.56
CA LEU A 380 -11.19 18.24 -9.14
C LEU A 380 -11.39 17.17 -10.23
N ASP A 381 -10.59 17.21 -11.29
CA ASP A 381 -10.55 16.14 -12.29
C ASP A 381 -9.73 14.93 -11.81
N LEU A 382 -9.88 13.77 -12.48
CA LEU A 382 -9.14 12.54 -12.14
C LEU A 382 -7.62 12.70 -12.16
N GLY A 383 -7.08 13.56 -13.02
CA GLY A 383 -5.65 13.85 -13.12
C GLY A 383 -5.12 14.77 -12.01
N SER A 384 -6.03 15.42 -11.27
CA SER A 384 -5.73 16.23 -10.08
C SER A 384 -5.71 15.40 -8.79
N PHE A 385 -5.65 14.08 -8.90
CA PHE A 385 -5.40 13.18 -7.78
C PHE A 385 -4.13 12.38 -8.01
N GLY A 386 -3.51 11.97 -6.91
CA GLY A 386 -2.49 10.94 -6.90
C GLY A 386 -2.71 9.98 -5.75
N GLU A 387 -2.03 8.85 -5.83
CA GLU A 387 -2.04 7.80 -4.84
C GLU A 387 -0.63 7.43 -4.39
N HIS A 388 -0.53 7.01 -3.13
CA HIS A 388 0.66 6.39 -2.53
C HIS A 388 0.23 5.16 -1.73
N LEU A 389 0.92 4.04 -1.88
CA LEU A 389 0.51 2.77 -1.28
C LEU A 389 1.51 2.34 -0.19
N PHE A 390 0.98 1.78 0.89
CA PHE A 390 1.73 1.18 1.99
C PHE A 390 1.30 -0.28 2.15
N VAL A 391 1.75 -1.12 1.22
CA VAL A 391 1.28 -2.51 1.09
C VAL A 391 1.44 -3.33 2.36
N PRO A 392 2.60 -3.29 3.06
CA PRO A 392 2.76 -4.06 4.30
C PRO A 392 1.80 -3.64 5.42
N ASP A 393 1.42 -2.37 5.46
CA ASP A 393 0.52 -1.83 6.48
C ASP A 393 -0.95 -1.78 6.03
N LEU A 394 -1.25 -2.38 4.87
CA LEU A 394 -2.59 -2.48 4.28
C LEU A 394 -3.26 -1.11 4.13
N ALA A 395 -2.46 -0.08 3.82
CA ALA A 395 -2.89 1.29 3.77
C ALA A 395 -2.57 1.96 2.43
N PHE A 396 -3.30 3.03 2.15
CA PHE A 396 -3.02 3.91 1.02
C PHE A 396 -3.41 5.35 1.35
N LEU A 397 -2.82 6.26 0.59
CA LEU A 397 -3.10 7.69 0.65
C LEU A 397 -3.57 8.15 -0.73
N VAL A 398 -4.76 8.74 -0.79
CA VAL A 398 -5.23 9.48 -1.98
C VAL A 398 -5.12 10.95 -1.67
N TYR A 399 -4.40 11.70 -2.49
CA TYR A 399 -4.12 13.11 -2.24
C TYR A 399 -4.47 13.97 -3.44
N ARG A 400 -4.76 15.25 -3.18
CA ARG A 400 -4.87 16.26 -4.24
C ARG A 400 -3.50 16.49 -4.86
N ARG A 401 -3.46 16.49 -6.18
CA ARG A 401 -2.30 16.80 -7.00
C ARG A 401 -2.63 17.99 -7.90
N GLY A 402 -1.67 18.86 -8.13
CA GLY A 402 -1.80 19.88 -9.17
C GLY A 402 -1.11 21.17 -8.79
N MET A 403 -0.60 21.90 -9.78
CA MET A 403 0.33 23.03 -9.62
C MET A 403 -0.23 24.24 -8.84
N THR A 404 -1.53 24.28 -8.59
CA THR A 404 -2.19 25.37 -7.87
C THR A 404 -2.19 25.12 -6.37
N MET A 405 -2.26 26.21 -5.61
CA MET A 405 -2.44 26.16 -4.15
C MET A 405 -3.67 25.34 -3.78
N ASP A 406 -3.57 24.58 -2.69
CA ASP A 406 -4.72 23.87 -2.14
C ASP A 406 -5.71 24.86 -1.53
N LEU A 407 -6.98 24.73 -1.93
CA LEU A 407 -8.09 25.56 -1.47
C LEU A 407 -9.02 24.80 -0.50
N GLY A 408 -8.60 23.66 0.02
CA GLY A 408 -9.40 22.84 0.92
C GLY A 408 -10.48 22.05 0.17
N ASN A 409 -10.17 21.58 -1.05
CA ASN A 409 -11.12 20.89 -1.90
C ASN A 409 -11.69 19.63 -1.24
N LEU A 410 -10.85 18.85 -0.55
CA LEU A 410 -11.25 17.58 0.06
C LEU A 410 -11.96 17.80 1.39
N SER A 411 -11.49 18.74 2.21
CA SER A 411 -12.19 19.14 3.45
C SER A 411 -13.58 19.68 3.17
N SER A 412 -13.71 20.57 2.18
CA SER A 412 -15.00 21.15 1.80
C SER A 412 -15.92 20.10 1.21
N MET A 413 -15.41 19.26 0.31
CA MET A 413 -16.15 18.10 -0.20
C MET A 413 -16.65 17.22 0.93
N TRP A 414 -15.80 16.84 1.88
CA TRP A 414 -16.20 15.97 2.98
C TRP A 414 -17.31 16.62 3.83
N ARG A 415 -17.17 17.90 4.16
CA ARG A 415 -18.16 18.67 4.93
C ARG A 415 -19.50 18.76 4.19
N ASP A 416 -19.49 19.19 2.94
CA ASP A 416 -20.70 19.46 2.15
C ASP A 416 -21.48 18.20 1.78
N ARG A 417 -20.79 17.04 1.84
CA ARG A 417 -21.35 15.72 1.51
C ARG A 417 -21.70 14.88 2.73
N GLY A 418 -21.65 15.48 3.93
CA GLY A 418 -22.13 14.86 5.16
C GLY A 418 -23.66 14.94 5.28
N ASP A 419 -24.30 13.83 5.62
CA ASP A 419 -25.75 13.76 5.82
C ASP A 419 -26.08 12.87 7.03
N PRO A 420 -26.84 13.33 8.04
CA PRO A 420 -27.20 12.52 9.22
C PRO A 420 -27.93 11.20 8.92
N ALA A 421 -28.58 11.06 7.77
CA ALA A 421 -29.30 9.85 7.37
C ALA A 421 -28.36 8.75 6.85
N PHE A 422 -27.23 9.12 6.24
CA PHE A 422 -26.31 8.17 5.62
C PHE A 422 -24.82 8.45 5.90
N GLY A 423 -24.49 9.32 6.84
CA GLY A 423 -23.13 9.65 7.22
C GLY A 423 -22.44 10.57 6.23
N ASN A 424 -21.86 10.01 5.16
CA ASN A 424 -21.14 10.78 4.14
C ASN A 424 -21.29 10.15 2.75
N GLU A 425 -21.55 10.99 1.73
CA GLU A 425 -21.83 10.54 0.36
C GLU A 425 -20.64 9.80 -0.28
N VAL A 426 -19.39 10.16 0.09
CA VAL A 426 -18.19 9.46 -0.39
C VAL A 426 -18.23 7.99 0.00
N LEU A 427 -18.43 7.72 1.30
CA LEU A 427 -18.49 6.36 1.82
C LEU A 427 -19.71 5.62 1.32
N ASP A 428 -20.86 6.28 1.21
CA ASP A 428 -22.10 5.67 0.73
C ASP A 428 -21.96 5.19 -0.73
N ARG A 429 -21.37 6.01 -1.60
CA ARG A 429 -21.09 5.63 -3.00
C ARG A 429 -20.03 4.54 -3.11
N MET A 430 -19.09 4.46 -2.16
CA MET A 430 -18.14 3.35 -2.14
C MET A 430 -18.80 2.04 -1.70
N VAL A 431 -19.69 2.07 -0.70
CA VAL A 431 -20.46 0.90 -0.23
C VAL A 431 -21.42 0.41 -1.32
N ASN A 432 -21.99 1.32 -2.10
CA ASN A 432 -22.87 1.05 -3.22
C ASN A 432 -22.16 1.36 -4.55
N PRO A 433 -21.18 0.53 -4.99
CA PRO A 433 -20.24 0.89 -6.06
C PRO A 433 -20.87 0.79 -7.45
N ALA A 434 -21.84 1.65 -7.75
CA ALA A 434 -22.45 1.77 -9.08
C ALA A 434 -21.41 2.18 -10.13
N SER A 435 -20.41 2.99 -9.74
CA SER A 435 -19.24 3.36 -10.55
C SER A 435 -18.43 2.16 -11.01
N LEU A 436 -18.40 1.08 -10.23
CA LEU A 436 -17.72 -0.16 -10.61
C LEU A 436 -18.60 -1.07 -11.49
N ARG A 437 -19.82 -0.66 -11.88
CA ARG A 437 -20.67 -1.41 -12.83
C ARG A 437 -20.40 -0.92 -14.25
N CYS A 438 -19.55 -1.65 -14.97
CA CYS A 438 -19.25 -1.42 -16.39
C CYS A 438 -20.52 -1.53 -17.25
N GLY A 439 -20.91 -0.42 -17.88
CA GLY A 439 -22.09 -0.38 -18.77
C GLY A 439 -21.94 -1.20 -20.04
N SER A 440 -20.71 -1.53 -20.46
CA SER A 440 -20.46 -2.40 -21.62
C SER A 440 -20.39 -3.90 -21.27
N GLU A 441 -20.39 -4.23 -19.96
CA GLU A 441 -20.23 -5.54 -19.30
C GLU A 441 -19.06 -6.42 -19.80
N SER A 442 -18.94 -6.66 -21.10
CA SER A 442 -17.98 -7.50 -21.79
C SER A 442 -16.51 -7.10 -21.59
N VAL A 443 -16.17 -5.80 -21.60
CA VAL A 443 -14.77 -5.35 -21.53
C VAL A 443 -14.19 -5.68 -20.16
N CYS A 444 -14.83 -5.25 -19.08
CA CYS A 444 -14.30 -5.52 -17.75
C CYS A 444 -14.50 -6.98 -17.32
N ASN A 445 -15.58 -7.67 -17.73
CA ASN A 445 -15.78 -9.06 -17.32
C ASN A 445 -14.81 -10.03 -18.02
N HIS A 446 -14.35 -9.72 -19.23
CA HIS A 446 -13.52 -10.65 -20.01
C HIS A 446 -12.09 -10.16 -20.28
N ARG A 447 -11.80 -8.85 -20.18
CA ARG A 447 -10.48 -8.26 -20.49
C ARG A 447 -9.77 -7.65 -19.27
N GLY A 448 -9.84 -8.34 -18.13
CA GLY A 448 -8.98 -8.06 -16.96
C GLY A 448 -9.56 -7.12 -15.90
N GLY A 449 -10.83 -6.73 -15.99
CA GLY A 449 -11.53 -6.00 -14.92
C GLY A 449 -11.22 -4.51 -14.78
N ALA A 450 -10.56 -3.87 -15.76
CA ALA A 450 -10.27 -2.44 -15.76
C ALA A 450 -10.60 -1.78 -17.11
N CYS A 451 -11.26 -0.63 -17.11
CA CYS A 451 -11.54 0.17 -18.31
C CYS A 451 -11.63 1.67 -18.00
N PRO A 452 -11.55 2.55 -19.01
CA PRO A 452 -11.61 4.00 -18.85
C PRO A 452 -12.86 4.47 -18.10
N ASP A 453 -14.01 3.83 -18.35
CA ASP A 453 -15.28 4.24 -17.73
C ASP A 453 -15.42 3.82 -16.26
N CYS A 454 -14.59 2.89 -15.75
CA CYS A 454 -14.77 2.33 -14.41
C CYS A 454 -13.70 2.76 -13.41
N ILE A 455 -12.42 2.52 -13.73
CA ILE A 455 -11.33 2.64 -12.75
C ILE A 455 -10.02 3.17 -13.32
N LEU A 456 -9.83 3.30 -14.64
CA LEU A 456 -8.58 3.87 -15.15
C LEU A 456 -8.57 5.39 -14.91
N ILE A 457 -7.43 5.90 -14.50
CA ILE A 457 -7.16 7.34 -14.40
C ILE A 457 -6.05 7.72 -15.39
N PRO A 458 -5.75 9.01 -15.61
CA PRO A 458 -4.62 9.39 -16.46
C PRO A 458 -3.34 8.68 -16.03
N GLU A 459 -2.61 8.07 -16.98
CA GLU A 459 -1.40 7.27 -16.66
C GLU A 459 -0.31 8.09 -15.96
N SER A 460 -0.28 9.40 -16.19
CA SER A 460 0.62 10.33 -15.49
C SER A 460 0.24 10.53 -14.02
N ALA A 461 -1.04 10.37 -13.68
CA ALA A 461 -1.60 10.47 -12.32
C ALA A 461 -1.34 9.20 -11.52
N CYS A 462 -1.50 8.04 -12.14
CA CYS A 462 -1.33 6.75 -11.49
C CYS A 462 0.17 6.39 -11.23
N LEU A 463 0.46 5.89 -10.04
CA LEU A 463 1.76 5.39 -9.59
C LEU A 463 2.30 4.26 -10.48
N THR A 464 1.42 3.39 -10.95
CA THR A 464 1.76 2.21 -11.77
C THR A 464 1.37 2.34 -13.24
N ARG A 465 0.76 3.47 -13.65
CA ARG A 465 0.16 3.69 -14.98
C ARG A 465 -0.96 2.70 -15.30
N ASN A 466 -1.84 2.50 -14.32
CA ASN A 466 -3.00 1.62 -14.37
C ASN A 466 -2.68 0.11 -14.51
N GLU A 467 -1.46 -0.31 -14.22
CA GLU A 467 -1.12 -1.73 -14.07
C GLU A 467 -1.48 -2.21 -12.65
N LEU A 468 -1.65 -3.53 -12.47
CA LEU A 468 -2.13 -4.12 -11.20
C LEU A 468 -3.44 -3.47 -10.72
N LEU A 469 -4.43 -3.43 -11.60
CA LEU A 469 -5.71 -2.77 -11.36
C LEU A 469 -6.85 -3.64 -11.87
N SER A 470 -7.87 -3.89 -11.03
CA SER A 470 -9.05 -4.66 -11.47
C SER A 470 -10.21 -4.51 -10.50
N ARG A 471 -11.39 -4.07 -10.97
CA ARG A 471 -12.60 -3.97 -10.14
C ARG A 471 -13.02 -5.30 -9.52
N SER A 472 -12.61 -6.42 -10.13
CA SER A 472 -12.94 -7.76 -9.67
C SER A 472 -12.46 -8.03 -8.24
N VAL A 473 -11.34 -7.42 -7.82
CA VAL A 473 -10.85 -7.56 -6.43
C VAL A 473 -11.77 -6.89 -5.42
N LEU A 474 -12.55 -5.89 -5.83
CA LEU A 474 -13.51 -5.18 -4.97
C LEU A 474 -14.90 -5.81 -5.00
N ILE A 475 -15.42 -6.11 -6.21
CA ILE A 475 -16.82 -6.51 -6.41
C ILE A 475 -17.01 -7.95 -6.93
N GLY A 476 -15.94 -8.71 -7.11
CA GLY A 476 -15.96 -10.14 -7.50
C GLY A 476 -16.32 -10.44 -8.96
N ARG A 477 -16.58 -9.42 -9.78
CA ARG A 477 -17.02 -9.61 -11.18
C ARG A 477 -15.85 -9.60 -12.17
N GLY A 478 -15.45 -10.79 -12.62
CA GLY A 478 -14.32 -11.02 -13.53
C GLY A 478 -13.05 -11.43 -12.79
N ALA A 479 -11.90 -11.26 -13.43
CA ALA A 479 -10.59 -11.52 -12.86
C ALA A 479 -9.58 -10.44 -13.30
N PRO A 480 -8.50 -10.21 -12.54
CA PRO A 480 -7.38 -9.38 -12.97
C PRO A 480 -6.78 -9.90 -14.27
N ARG A 481 -6.25 -8.99 -15.11
CA ARG A 481 -5.69 -9.35 -16.42
C ARG A 481 -4.59 -10.40 -16.34
N TRP A 482 -3.70 -10.25 -15.37
CA TRP A 482 -2.49 -11.05 -15.21
C TRP A 482 -2.73 -12.39 -14.52
N ASP A 483 -3.90 -12.58 -13.88
CA ASP A 483 -4.22 -13.77 -13.10
C ASP A 483 -4.36 -14.99 -14.00
N ILE A 484 -3.44 -15.94 -13.84
CA ILE A 484 -3.42 -17.19 -14.63
C ILE A 484 -4.63 -18.09 -14.36
N ALA A 485 -5.20 -18.05 -13.15
CA ALA A 485 -6.35 -18.88 -12.82
C ALA A 485 -7.59 -18.45 -13.64
N GLY A 486 -7.78 -17.14 -13.76
CA GLY A 486 -8.80 -16.53 -14.63
C GLY A 486 -10.25 -16.88 -14.28
N ASP A 487 -10.49 -17.51 -13.13
CA ASP A 487 -11.80 -17.75 -12.54
C ASP A 487 -12.30 -16.54 -11.74
N GLY A 488 -13.59 -16.53 -11.41
CA GLY A 488 -14.21 -15.41 -10.70
C GLY A 488 -13.67 -15.26 -9.28
N LEU A 489 -13.49 -14.02 -8.83
CA LEU A 489 -13.05 -13.69 -7.48
C LEU A 489 -14.22 -13.49 -6.51
N SER A 490 -14.01 -13.77 -5.23
CA SER A 490 -14.80 -13.17 -4.14
C SER A 490 -14.35 -11.72 -3.98
N GLY A 491 -15.29 -10.77 -4.10
CA GLY A 491 -14.99 -9.34 -3.97
C GLY A 491 -14.74 -8.93 -2.52
N TYR A 492 -13.72 -8.10 -2.28
CA TYR A 492 -13.35 -7.62 -0.95
C TYR A 492 -14.54 -6.98 -0.20
N TYR A 493 -15.35 -6.16 -0.87
CA TYR A 493 -16.51 -5.53 -0.23
C TYR A 493 -17.56 -6.55 0.24
N THR A 494 -17.70 -7.68 -0.44
CA THR A 494 -18.60 -8.77 -0.02
C THR A 494 -18.07 -9.53 1.20
N VAL A 495 -16.75 -9.68 1.32
CA VAL A 495 -16.12 -10.23 2.52
C VAL A 495 -16.29 -9.27 3.70
N ALA A 496 -15.98 -7.99 3.48
CA ALA A 496 -16.14 -6.94 4.48
C ALA A 496 -17.58 -6.83 5.02
N GLU A 497 -18.58 -6.79 4.12
CA GLU A 497 -19.99 -6.74 4.50
C GLU A 497 -20.41 -7.94 5.36
N ARG A 498 -19.99 -9.16 4.98
CA ARG A 498 -20.27 -10.37 5.77
C ARG A 498 -19.60 -10.31 7.13
N ARG A 499 -18.37 -9.82 7.23
CA ARG A 499 -17.66 -9.68 8.49
C ARG A 499 -18.32 -8.64 9.40
N ALA A 500 -18.68 -7.48 8.85
CA ALA A 500 -19.42 -6.44 9.58
C ALA A 500 -20.78 -6.95 10.11
N GLY A 501 -21.45 -7.86 9.37
CA GLY A 501 -22.68 -8.52 9.83
C GLY A 501 -22.49 -9.61 10.89
N ARG A 502 -21.28 -10.21 11.01
CA ARG A 502 -20.95 -11.26 12.00
C ARG A 502 -20.53 -10.70 13.35
N THR A 503 -19.94 -9.50 13.39
CA THR A 503 -19.55 -8.85 14.65
C THR A 503 -20.80 -8.62 15.50
N PRO A 504 -20.90 -9.20 16.71
CA PRO A 504 -22.03 -8.94 17.59
C PRO A 504 -22.13 -7.44 17.80
N ARG A 505 -23.31 -6.86 17.56
CA ARG A 505 -23.60 -5.49 17.96
C ARG A 505 -23.30 -5.41 19.46
N ALA A 506 -22.15 -4.85 19.83
CA ALA A 506 -21.89 -4.48 21.22
C ALA A 506 -23.11 -3.67 21.65
N GLN A 507 -23.82 -4.19 22.65
CA GLN A 507 -25.04 -3.59 23.16
C GLN A 507 -24.72 -2.14 23.49
N ALA A 508 -25.32 -1.22 22.73
CA ALA A 508 -25.56 0.12 23.21
C ALA A 508 -26.53 -0.01 24.38
N GLY A 509 -25.99 -0.12 25.59
CA GLY A 509 -26.70 -0.04 26.86
C GLY A 509 -25.71 0.57 27.86
N ALA A 510 -26.02 1.63 28.59
CA ALA A 510 -27.28 2.33 28.85
C ALA A 510 -27.03 3.85 28.89
#